data_AF-A0AAD5GAQ1-F1
#
_entry.id   AF-A0AAD5GAQ1-F1
#
_cell.length_a   1.000
_cell.length_b   1.000
_cell.length_c   1.000
_cell.angle_alpha   90.00
_cell.angle_beta   90.00
_cell.angle_gamma   90.00
#
_symmetry.space_group_name_H-M   'P 1'
#
loop_
_entity.id
_entity.type
_entity.pdbx_description
1 polymer ?
#
loop_
_entity_poly.entity_id
_entity_poly.type
_entity_poly.pdbx_seq_one_letter_code
_entity_poly.pdbx_strand_id
1 'polypeptide(L)'
;HVFKLEQEEYTKEEIDWSYIQFEDNQDILDLIEKKPGGILALLDEACVFPRSTHATFAEKLYQTFKDHKRFSKPKLAKTDFTICHYAGDVTYQSEFFLDKNKDYVVVEHQALLNASKCSFVSNLFPPVSEESKSSKFSSIGSKFKQQLQSLLETLSHTEPHYVRCVKPNNLLKPDIFENHNILQQLRCGGVMEAIRISCAGFPTRKPFREFVDRFKVLAPDAVRK
;
A
#
# COMPACT_ATOMS: atom_id res chain seq x y z
N HIS A 1 0.56 -0.76 -13.37
CA HIS A 1 -0.62 -0.67 -14.25
C HIS A 1 -0.48 0.47 -15.26
N VAL A 2 -0.56 1.75 -14.84
CA VAL A 2 -0.45 2.94 -15.73
C VAL A 2 0.75 2.86 -16.69
N PHE A 3 1.91 2.46 -16.18
CA PHE A 3 3.14 2.38 -16.96
C PHE A 3 3.16 1.26 -18.02
N LYS A 4 2.50 0.14 -17.72
CA LYS A 4 2.41 -0.96 -18.68
C LYS A 4 1.57 -0.56 -19.89
N LEU A 5 0.49 0.18 -19.65
CA LEU A 5 -0.36 0.74 -20.70
C LEU A 5 0.41 1.76 -21.57
N GLU A 6 1.28 2.59 -20.97
CA GLU A 6 2.11 3.52 -21.77
C GLU A 6 3.11 2.78 -22.68
N GLN A 7 3.72 1.69 -22.19
CA GLN A 7 4.65 0.88 -22.97
C GLN A 7 3.96 0.14 -24.12
N GLU A 8 2.76 -0.39 -23.87
CA GLU A 8 1.92 -1.02 -24.90
C GLU A 8 1.56 -0.01 -25.99
N GLU A 9 1.26 1.24 -25.64
CA GLU A 9 0.95 2.28 -26.63
C GLU A 9 2.18 2.71 -27.43
N TYR A 10 3.36 2.86 -26.82
CA TYR A 10 4.59 3.16 -27.57
C TYR A 10 4.95 2.05 -28.56
N THR A 11 4.70 0.80 -28.18
CA THR A 11 4.87 -0.35 -29.08
C THR A 11 3.91 -0.29 -30.26
N LYS A 12 2.65 0.10 -30.00
CA LYS A 12 1.61 0.24 -31.03
C LYS A 12 1.83 1.40 -31.99
N GLU A 13 2.38 2.51 -31.51
CA GLU A 13 2.73 3.70 -32.30
C GLU A 13 4.12 3.58 -32.96
N GLU A 14 4.81 2.44 -32.81
CA GLU A 14 6.16 2.19 -33.36
C GLU A 14 7.20 3.25 -32.95
N ILE A 15 7.06 3.79 -31.73
CA ILE A 15 7.98 4.78 -31.18
C ILE A 15 9.25 4.04 -30.73
N ASP A 16 10.43 4.57 -31.07
CA ASP A 16 11.68 4.09 -30.50
C ASP A 16 11.81 4.61 -29.05
N TRP A 17 11.59 3.71 -28.08
CA TRP A 17 11.66 4.02 -26.65
C TRP A 17 12.60 3.04 -25.94
N SER A 18 13.31 3.55 -24.94
CA SER A 18 14.15 2.72 -24.07
C SER A 18 13.42 2.37 -22.78
N TYR A 19 13.68 1.16 -22.25
CA TYR A 19 13.08 0.73 -21.00
C TYR A 19 13.47 1.67 -19.85
N ILE A 20 12.48 2.38 -19.30
CA ILE A 20 12.68 3.25 -18.15
C ILE A 20 12.70 2.37 -16.89
N GLN A 21 13.89 2.16 -16.33
CA GLN A 21 14.06 1.41 -15.08
C GLN A 21 13.45 2.19 -13.91
N PHE A 22 12.51 1.58 -13.19
CA PHE A 22 11.88 2.15 -12.00
C PHE A 22 12.19 1.30 -10.76
N GLU A 23 12.19 1.94 -9.59
CA GLU A 23 12.29 1.21 -8.32
C GLU A 23 10.95 0.55 -8.00
N ASP A 24 10.92 -0.78 -8.08
CA ASP A 24 9.79 -1.57 -7.59
C ASP A 24 9.77 -1.55 -6.05
N ASN A 25 8.57 -1.45 -5.48
CA ASN A 25 8.30 -1.50 -4.05
C ASN A 25 8.19 -2.95 -3.52
N GLN A 26 8.48 -3.96 -4.35
CA GLN A 26 8.42 -5.36 -3.94
C GLN A 26 9.31 -5.65 -2.72
N ASP A 27 10.44 -4.96 -2.56
CA ASP A 27 11.35 -5.12 -1.43
C ASP A 27 10.71 -4.78 -0.07
N ILE A 28 9.91 -3.71 0.00
CA ILE A 28 9.18 -3.32 1.20
C ILE A 28 7.93 -4.17 1.41
N LEU A 29 7.25 -4.59 0.34
CA LEU A 29 6.13 -5.53 0.46
C LEU A 29 6.63 -6.84 1.07
N ASP A 30 7.73 -7.39 0.56
CA ASP A 30 8.37 -8.59 1.11
C ASP A 30 8.75 -8.42 2.59
N LEU A 31 9.34 -7.29 2.97
CA LEU A 31 9.66 -6.99 4.36
C LEU A 31 8.42 -7.11 5.28
N ILE A 32 7.27 -6.61 4.83
CA ILE A 32 6.05 -6.58 5.64
C ILE A 32 5.34 -7.94 5.64
N GLU A 33 5.15 -8.54 4.46
CA GLU A 33 4.14 -9.59 4.27
C GLU A 33 4.66 -10.97 3.84
N LYS A 34 5.95 -11.10 3.51
CA LYS A 34 6.52 -12.36 3.02
C LYS A 34 6.33 -13.47 4.05
N LYS A 35 5.92 -14.65 3.59
CA LYS A 35 5.84 -15.86 4.42
C LYS A 35 6.82 -16.91 3.89
N PRO A 36 7.72 -17.47 4.72
CA PRO A 36 8.04 -17.07 6.11
C PRO A 36 8.92 -15.81 6.17
N GLY A 37 8.97 -15.16 7.34
CA GLY A 37 10.02 -14.19 7.68
C GLY A 37 9.70 -12.70 7.54
N GLY A 38 8.53 -12.31 7.01
CA GLY A 38 8.07 -10.91 7.02
C GLY A 38 7.57 -10.46 8.40
N ILE A 39 7.46 -9.14 8.61
CA ILE A 39 7.06 -8.54 9.89
C ILE A 39 5.73 -9.12 10.41
N LEU A 40 4.71 -9.27 9.56
CA LEU A 40 3.41 -9.82 9.96
C LEU A 40 3.52 -11.30 10.36
N ALA A 41 4.35 -12.09 9.69
CA ALA A 41 4.59 -13.48 10.05
C ALA A 41 5.29 -13.59 11.41
N LEU A 42 6.28 -12.75 11.66
CA LEU A 42 6.99 -12.69 12.94
C LEU A 42 6.08 -12.21 14.07
N LEU A 43 5.14 -11.30 13.79
CA LEU A 43 4.14 -10.86 14.74
C LEU A 43 3.17 -11.98 15.10
N ASP A 44 2.72 -12.77 14.11
CA ASP A 44 1.87 -13.93 14.32
C ASP A 44 2.57 -14.97 15.21
N GLU A 45 3.83 -15.30 14.92
CA GLU A 45 4.65 -16.17 15.75
C GLU A 45 4.79 -15.66 17.19
N ALA A 46 5.02 -14.35 17.36
CA ALA A 46 5.10 -13.74 18.68
C ALA A 46 3.78 -13.82 19.44
N CYS A 47 2.63 -13.71 18.77
CA CYS A 47 1.32 -13.79 19.41
C CYS A 47 0.97 -15.19 19.93
N VAL A 48 1.47 -16.25 19.29
CA VAL A 48 1.25 -17.64 19.70
C VAL A 48 2.11 -18.02 20.90
N PHE A 49 3.29 -17.42 21.04
CA PHE A 49 4.24 -17.80 22.09
C PHE A 49 3.90 -17.12 23.44
N PRO A 50 3.60 -17.86 24.52
CA PRO A 50 2.99 -17.30 25.75
C PRO A 50 3.83 -16.25 26.49
N ARG A 51 5.16 -16.27 26.34
CA ARG A 51 6.07 -15.34 27.03
C ARG A 51 6.54 -14.19 26.14
N SER A 52 6.06 -14.11 24.90
CA SER A 52 6.42 -13.02 24.00
C SER A 52 5.77 -11.72 24.46
N THR A 53 6.56 -10.66 24.40
CA THR A 53 6.17 -9.28 24.65
C THR A 53 6.46 -8.44 23.41
N HIS A 54 5.96 -7.20 23.37
CA HIS A 54 6.32 -6.24 22.32
C HIS A 54 7.84 -5.99 22.28
N ALA A 55 8.52 -5.99 23.43
CA ALA A 55 9.97 -5.79 23.51
C ALA A 55 10.75 -6.95 22.86
N THR A 56 10.38 -8.20 23.18
CA THR A 56 11.00 -9.38 22.56
C THR A 56 10.68 -9.46 21.06
N PHE A 57 9.50 -9.00 20.64
CA PHE A 57 9.14 -8.88 19.23
C PHE A 57 10.04 -7.87 18.52
N ALA A 58 10.20 -6.67 19.09
CA ALA A 58 11.08 -5.64 18.54
C ALA A 58 12.54 -6.12 18.43
N GLU A 59 13.06 -6.81 19.45
CA GLU A 59 14.39 -7.42 19.40
C GLU A 59 14.53 -8.44 18.27
N LYS A 60 13.51 -9.29 18.08
CA LYS A 60 13.47 -10.24 16.96
C LYS A 60 13.53 -9.51 15.62
N LEU A 61 12.75 -8.43 15.45
CA LEU A 61 12.80 -7.60 14.23
C LEU A 61 14.20 -7.01 13.99
N TYR A 62 14.85 -6.48 15.03
CA TYR A 62 16.20 -5.93 14.90
C TYR A 62 17.23 -6.98 14.51
N GLN A 63 17.08 -8.22 14.98
CA GLN A 63 17.97 -9.32 14.62
C GLN A 63 17.71 -9.81 13.20
N THR A 64 16.44 -9.96 12.81
CA THR A 64 16.06 -10.48 11.49
C THR A 64 16.35 -9.49 10.36
N PHE A 65 16.15 -8.19 10.61
CA PHE A 65 16.21 -7.15 9.56
C PHE A 65 17.37 -6.17 9.73
N LYS A 66 18.40 -6.53 10.50
CA LYS A 66 19.55 -5.66 10.82
C LYS A 66 20.17 -4.99 9.58
N ASP A 67 20.35 -5.77 8.51
CA ASP A 67 21.02 -5.34 7.28
C ASP A 67 20.02 -5.01 6.15
N HIS A 68 18.72 -4.97 6.46
CA HIS A 68 17.68 -4.70 5.47
C HIS A 68 17.56 -3.20 5.20
N LYS A 69 17.78 -2.76 3.96
CA LYS A 69 17.77 -1.33 3.56
C LYS A 69 16.48 -0.56 3.89
N ARG A 70 15.35 -1.26 4.04
CA ARG A 70 14.03 -0.67 4.36
C ARG A 70 13.67 -0.72 5.85
N PHE A 71 14.57 -1.18 6.72
CA PHE A 71 14.31 -1.35 8.15
C PHE A 71 15.40 -0.66 8.96
N SER A 72 15.02 0.04 10.03
CA SER A 72 15.99 0.60 10.96
C SER A 72 15.49 0.62 12.40
N LYS A 73 16.45 0.57 13.33
CA LYS A 73 16.19 0.75 14.76
C LYS A 73 16.30 2.24 15.13
N PRO A 74 15.25 2.85 15.70
CA PRO A 74 15.30 4.21 16.24
C PRO A 74 16.39 4.36 17.32
N LYS A 75 17.03 5.53 17.38
CA LYS A 75 18.13 5.78 18.32
C LYS A 75 17.67 5.89 19.79
N LEU A 76 16.49 6.47 20.01
CA LEU A 76 15.99 6.82 21.35
C LEU A 76 15.03 5.77 21.90
N ALA A 77 14.14 5.24 21.06
CA ALA A 77 13.17 4.24 21.46
C ALA A 77 13.79 2.84 21.48
N LYS A 78 13.62 2.12 22.59
CA LYS A 78 14.19 0.77 22.76
C LYS A 78 13.39 -0.30 22.01
N THR A 79 12.07 -0.11 21.92
CA THR A 79 11.10 -1.10 21.46
C THR A 79 10.45 -0.74 20.13
N ASP A 80 10.64 0.46 19.61
CA ASP A 80 9.99 0.90 18.37
C ASP A 80 10.85 0.54 17.17
N PHE A 81 10.25 0.42 15.99
CA PHE A 81 11.00 0.13 14.76
C PHE A 81 10.58 1.09 13.65
N THR A 82 11.49 1.39 12.74
CA THR A 82 11.23 2.25 11.59
C THR A 82 11.24 1.43 10.31
N ILE A 83 10.21 1.63 9.50
CA ILE A 83 10.17 1.15 8.12
C ILE A 83 10.41 2.36 7.21
N CYS A 84 11.37 2.24 6.29
CA CYS A 84 11.66 3.26 5.29
C CYS A 84 10.69 3.07 4.12
N HIS A 85 9.49 3.65 4.19
CA HIS A 85 8.51 3.54 3.11
C HIS A 85 8.96 4.32 1.87
N TYR A 86 8.35 3.99 0.74
CA TYR A 86 8.51 4.74 -0.50
C TYR A 86 8.32 6.26 -0.31
N ALA A 87 7.38 6.67 0.54
CA ALA A 87 7.07 8.07 0.80
C ALA A 87 7.85 8.71 1.95
N GLY A 88 8.74 7.96 2.61
CA GLY A 88 9.51 8.40 3.78
C GLY A 88 9.49 7.41 4.95
N ASP A 89 10.27 7.73 5.97
CA ASP A 89 10.45 6.89 7.14
C ASP A 89 9.26 7.00 8.11
N VAL A 90 8.74 5.86 8.55
CA VAL A 90 7.66 5.78 9.55
C VAL A 90 8.13 4.93 10.71
N THR A 91 8.14 5.53 11.90
CA THR A 91 8.42 4.83 13.16
C THR A 91 7.13 4.31 13.77
N TYR A 92 7.11 3.01 14.05
CA TYR A 92 5.99 2.30 14.64
C TYR A 92 6.26 2.01 16.11
N GLN A 93 5.30 2.38 16.96
CA GLN A 93 5.32 2.10 18.38
C GLN A 93 4.82 0.68 18.65
N SER A 94 5.67 -0.19 19.20
CA SER A 94 5.37 -1.62 19.28
C SER A 94 4.51 -2.04 20.48
N GLU A 95 4.34 -1.17 21.48
CA GLU A 95 3.81 -1.49 22.83
C GLU A 95 2.55 -2.36 22.85
N PHE A 96 1.63 -2.18 21.89
CA PHE A 96 0.36 -2.90 21.79
C PHE A 96 0.20 -3.76 20.52
N PHE A 97 1.28 -4.03 19.79
CA PHE A 97 1.20 -4.76 18.52
C PHE A 97 0.64 -6.18 18.70
N LEU A 98 1.11 -6.91 19.73
CA LEU A 98 0.67 -8.28 19.97
C LEU A 98 -0.81 -8.32 20.36
N ASP A 99 -1.23 -7.46 21.29
CA ASP A 99 -2.61 -7.41 21.76
C ASP A 99 -3.58 -7.01 20.66
N LYS A 100 -3.19 -6.04 19.81
CA LYS A 100 -3.99 -5.60 18.65
C LYS A 100 -4.02 -6.62 17.51
N ASN A 101 -3.09 -7.56 17.45
CA ASN A 101 -3.05 -8.58 16.40
C ASN A 101 -3.76 -9.88 16.79
N LYS A 102 -3.86 -10.16 18.09
CA LYS A 102 -4.61 -11.30 18.62
C LYS A 102 -6.10 -11.11 18.38
N ASP A 103 -6.66 -11.94 17.51
CA ASP A 103 -8.08 -11.93 17.21
C ASP A 103 -8.85 -12.79 18.22
N TYR A 104 -9.21 -12.19 19.36
CA TYR A 104 -9.95 -12.87 20.42
C TYR A 104 -11.43 -13.01 20.06
N VAL A 105 -11.76 -13.89 19.12
CA VAL A 105 -13.13 -14.36 18.92
C VAL A 105 -13.29 -15.71 19.61
N VAL A 106 -13.91 -15.68 20.79
CA VAL A 106 -14.26 -16.88 21.56
C VAL A 106 -15.47 -17.54 20.89
N VAL A 107 -15.30 -18.78 20.44
CA VAL A 107 -16.31 -19.54 19.69
C VAL A 107 -17.61 -19.65 20.49
N GLU A 108 -17.51 -19.81 21.80
CA GLU A 108 -18.62 -19.89 22.74
C GLU A 108 -19.43 -18.59 22.79
N HIS A 109 -18.78 -17.42 22.70
CA HIS A 109 -19.48 -16.14 22.63
C HIS A 109 -20.25 -16.01 21.32
N GLN A 110 -19.66 -16.42 20.20
CA GLN A 110 -20.34 -16.42 18.91
C GLN A 110 -21.54 -17.37 18.91
N ALA A 111 -21.39 -18.58 19.46
CA ALA A 111 -22.48 -19.55 19.60
C ALA A 111 -23.62 -19.02 20.47
N LEU A 112 -23.30 -18.37 21.60
CA LEU A 112 -24.29 -17.74 22.49
C LEU A 112 -25.09 -16.64 21.76
N LEU A 113 -24.39 -15.76 21.03
CA LEU A 113 -25.02 -14.66 20.31
C LEU A 113 -25.86 -15.16 19.13
N ASN A 114 -25.39 -16.20 18.43
CA ASN A 114 -26.16 -16.87 17.39
C ASN A 114 -27.46 -17.50 17.94
N ALA A 115 -27.41 -18.09 19.14
CA ALA A 115 -28.57 -18.68 19.82
C ALA A 115 -29.55 -17.65 20.42
N SER A 116 -29.32 -16.36 20.22
CA SER A 116 -30.21 -15.31 20.69
C SER A 116 -31.62 -15.46 20.10
N LYS A 117 -32.64 -15.23 20.93
CA LYS A 117 -34.04 -15.18 20.48
C LYS A 117 -34.38 -13.92 19.68
N CYS A 118 -33.52 -12.90 19.74
CA CYS A 118 -33.67 -11.68 18.95
C CYS A 118 -33.12 -11.92 17.54
N SER A 119 -33.99 -11.90 16.52
CA SER A 119 -33.61 -12.18 15.12
C SER A 119 -32.52 -11.26 14.61
N PHE A 120 -32.53 -9.98 15.02
CA PHE A 120 -31.47 -9.04 14.68
C PHE A 120 -30.11 -9.49 15.21
N VAL A 121 -30.06 -9.92 16.48
CA VAL A 121 -28.80 -10.35 17.12
C VAL A 121 -28.30 -11.66 16.54
N SER A 122 -29.17 -12.67 16.37
CA SER A 122 -28.76 -13.96 15.80
C SER A 122 -28.21 -13.82 14.37
N ASN A 123 -28.74 -12.87 13.58
CA ASN A 123 -28.31 -12.62 12.21
C ASN A 123 -26.96 -11.91 12.10
N LEU A 124 -26.53 -11.18 13.13
CA LEU A 124 -25.20 -10.54 13.15
C LEU A 124 -24.07 -11.54 13.36
N PHE A 125 -24.36 -12.71 13.94
CA PHE A 125 -23.39 -13.73 14.30
C PHE A 125 -23.75 -15.07 13.64
N PRO A 126 -23.43 -15.27 12.36
CA PRO A 126 -23.75 -16.52 11.66
C PRO A 126 -23.03 -17.72 12.31
N PRO A 127 -23.57 -18.94 12.12
CA PRO A 127 -22.97 -20.15 12.67
C PRO A 127 -21.54 -20.36 12.12
N VAL A 128 -20.66 -20.82 13.01
CA VAL A 128 -19.25 -21.09 12.72
C VAL A 128 -19.15 -22.28 11.76
N SER A 129 -18.37 -22.16 10.67
CA SER A 129 -18.15 -23.27 9.74
C SER A 129 -17.35 -24.40 10.40
N GLU A 130 -17.58 -25.67 10.04
CA GLU A 130 -16.89 -26.80 10.68
C GLU A 130 -15.36 -26.76 10.52
N GLU A 131 -14.84 -26.04 9.53
CA GLU A 131 -13.40 -25.80 9.30
C GLU A 131 -12.73 -24.96 10.39
N SER A 132 -13.51 -24.15 11.13
CA SER A 132 -12.99 -23.33 12.23
C SER A 132 -12.75 -24.12 13.53
N LYS A 133 -13.07 -25.41 13.55
CA LYS A 133 -12.75 -26.32 14.67
C LYS A 133 -11.25 -26.70 14.72
N SER A 134 -10.48 -26.42 13.67
CA SER A 134 -9.02 -26.53 13.71
C SER A 134 -8.43 -25.27 14.32
N SER A 135 -7.77 -25.40 15.47
CA SER A 135 -7.21 -24.32 16.30
C SER A 135 -5.99 -23.60 15.68
N LYS A 136 -6.01 -23.35 14.37
CA LYS A 136 -4.99 -22.53 13.73
C LYS A 136 -5.17 -21.09 14.21
N PHE A 137 -4.17 -20.58 14.92
CA PHE A 137 -4.10 -19.18 15.32
C PHE A 137 -4.41 -18.30 14.10
N SER A 138 -5.49 -17.54 14.20
CA SER A 138 -5.90 -16.56 13.20
C SER A 138 -5.64 -15.18 13.78
N SER A 139 -4.81 -14.40 13.10
CA SER A 139 -4.53 -13.02 13.50
C SER A 139 -5.30 -12.03 12.64
N ILE A 140 -5.47 -10.84 13.19
CA ILE A 140 -6.04 -9.70 12.45
C ILE A 140 -5.19 -9.39 11.21
N GLY A 141 -3.85 -9.43 11.32
CA GLY A 141 -2.94 -9.24 10.19
C GLY A 141 -3.13 -10.29 9.08
N SER A 142 -3.27 -11.57 9.44
CA SER A 142 -3.50 -12.63 8.45
C SER A 142 -4.88 -12.50 7.76
N LYS A 143 -5.94 -12.15 8.50
CA LYS A 143 -7.28 -11.88 7.92
C LYS A 143 -7.26 -10.67 6.99
N PHE A 144 -6.65 -9.57 7.43
CA PHE A 144 -6.49 -8.36 6.62
C PHE A 144 -5.76 -8.66 5.31
N LYS A 145 -4.68 -9.44 5.36
CA LYS A 145 -3.92 -9.82 4.16
C LYS A 145 -4.79 -10.61 3.17
N GLN A 146 -5.55 -11.60 3.65
CA GLN A 146 -6.44 -12.39 2.79
C GLN A 146 -7.52 -11.52 2.14
N GLN A 147 -8.13 -10.62 2.91
CA GLN A 147 -9.14 -9.69 2.40
C GLN A 147 -8.54 -8.72 1.37
N LEU A 148 -7.35 -8.19 1.63
CA LEU A 148 -6.65 -7.30 0.70
C LEU A 148 -6.29 -8.03 -0.59
N GLN A 149 -5.79 -9.26 -0.51
CA GLN A 149 -5.47 -10.08 -1.69
C GLN A 149 -6.71 -10.34 -2.55
N SER A 150 -7.83 -10.74 -1.94
CA SER A 150 -9.10 -10.95 -2.64
C SER A 150 -9.63 -9.66 -3.30
N LEU A 151 -9.48 -8.52 -2.63
CA LEU A 151 -9.82 -7.22 -3.19
C LEU A 151 -8.94 -6.88 -4.40
N LEU A 152 -7.62 -7.06 -4.28
CA LEU A 152 -6.67 -6.77 -5.36
C LEU A 152 -6.91 -7.69 -6.57
N GLU A 153 -7.21 -8.96 -6.35
CA GLU A 153 -7.63 -9.89 -7.40
C GLU A 153 -8.87 -9.39 -8.12
N THR A 154 -9.90 -8.98 -7.38
CA THR A 154 -11.12 -8.42 -7.97
C THR A 154 -10.82 -7.18 -8.81
N LEU A 155 -10.02 -6.24 -8.27
CA LEU A 155 -9.64 -5.01 -8.97
C LEU A 155 -8.77 -5.27 -10.21
N SER A 156 -7.95 -6.33 -10.20
CA SER A 156 -7.07 -6.67 -11.33
C SER A 156 -7.82 -7.06 -12.61
N HIS A 157 -9.10 -7.45 -12.48
CA HIS A 157 -9.99 -7.75 -13.61
C HIS A 157 -10.73 -6.51 -14.14
N THR A 158 -10.42 -5.31 -13.62
CA THR A 158 -11.08 -4.05 -13.99
C THR A 158 -10.07 -3.04 -14.55
N GLU A 159 -10.57 -1.99 -15.21
CA GLU A 159 -9.75 -0.84 -15.59
C GLU A 159 -9.70 0.18 -14.44
N PRO A 160 -8.52 0.42 -13.84
CA PRO A 160 -8.39 1.29 -12.69
C PRO A 160 -8.29 2.77 -13.09
N HIS A 161 -9.13 3.60 -12.45
CA HIS A 161 -9.02 5.05 -12.50
C HIS A 161 -8.57 5.60 -11.14
N TYR A 162 -7.62 6.54 -11.14
CA TYR A 162 -7.03 7.08 -9.92
C TYR A 162 -7.48 8.53 -9.68
N VAL A 163 -8.11 8.78 -8.54
CA VAL A 163 -8.42 10.13 -8.05
C VAL A 163 -7.58 10.39 -6.81
N ARG A 164 -6.82 11.50 -6.80
CA ARG A 164 -5.98 11.91 -5.67
C ARG A 164 -6.58 13.14 -5.00
N CYS A 165 -7.12 12.96 -3.81
CA CYS A 165 -7.64 14.06 -3.00
C CYS A 165 -6.50 14.71 -2.21
N VAL A 166 -6.49 16.05 -2.14
CA VAL A 166 -5.48 16.82 -1.41
C VAL A 166 -6.17 17.67 -0.35
N LYS A 167 -5.73 17.57 0.89
CA LYS A 167 -6.15 18.43 2.00
C LYS A 167 -5.33 19.73 1.95
N PRO A 168 -5.95 20.89 1.69
CA PRO A 168 -5.20 22.12 1.44
C PRO A 168 -4.62 22.74 2.73
N ASN A 169 -5.25 22.50 3.88
CA ASN A 169 -4.78 22.96 5.19
C ASN A 169 -5.36 22.12 6.33
N ASN A 170 -4.72 22.15 7.50
CA ASN A 170 -5.22 21.44 8.69
C ASN A 170 -6.34 22.15 9.45
N LEU A 171 -6.58 23.43 9.19
CA LEU A 171 -7.62 24.23 9.81
C LEU A 171 -9.03 23.96 9.28
N LEU A 172 -9.14 23.17 8.21
CA LEU A 172 -10.41 22.83 7.53
C LEU A 172 -11.15 24.07 7.02
N LYS A 173 -10.42 25.08 6.54
CA LYS A 173 -10.99 26.32 6.00
C LYS A 173 -10.76 26.46 4.50
N PRO A 174 -11.68 27.10 3.75
CA PRO A 174 -11.43 27.47 2.36
C PRO A 174 -10.28 28.48 2.25
N ASP A 175 -9.71 28.60 1.05
CA ASP A 175 -8.72 29.61 0.66
C ASP A 175 -7.40 29.63 1.45
N ILE A 176 -7.10 28.58 2.23
CA ILE A 176 -5.81 28.39 2.89
C ILE A 176 -5.06 27.25 2.23
N PHE A 177 -3.86 27.54 1.74
CA PHE A 177 -3.00 26.59 1.00
C PHE A 177 -1.66 26.40 1.73
N GLU A 178 -1.45 25.24 2.32
CA GLU A 178 -0.23 24.88 3.05
C GLU A 178 0.74 24.11 2.15
N ASN A 179 1.61 24.85 1.45
CA ASN A 179 2.59 24.32 0.47
C ASN A 179 3.29 23.05 0.95
N HIS A 180 3.84 23.05 2.16
CA HIS A 180 4.62 21.92 2.69
C HIS A 180 3.76 20.66 2.86
N ASN A 181 2.57 20.79 3.45
CA ASN A 181 1.66 19.68 3.69
C ASN A 181 1.11 19.11 2.38
N ILE A 182 0.83 19.97 1.41
CA ILE A 182 0.37 19.56 0.08
C ILE A 182 1.49 18.85 -0.68
N LEU A 183 2.70 19.40 -0.69
CA LEU A 183 3.84 18.76 -1.33
C LEU A 183 4.12 17.36 -0.75
N GLN A 184 4.02 17.22 0.58
CA GLN A 184 4.15 15.92 1.22
C GLN A 184 3.06 14.95 0.79
N GLN A 185 1.79 15.39 0.73
CA GLN A 185 0.70 14.57 0.20
C GLN A 185 0.92 14.14 -1.26
N LEU A 186 1.43 15.02 -2.12
CA LEU A 186 1.74 14.70 -3.52
C LEU A 186 2.86 13.66 -3.64
N ARG A 187 3.87 13.73 -2.76
CA ARG A 187 4.92 12.69 -2.66
C ARG A 187 4.33 11.36 -2.17
N CYS A 188 3.56 11.37 -1.07
CA CYS A 188 2.92 10.17 -0.53
C CYS A 188 1.92 9.54 -1.50
N GLY A 189 1.20 10.34 -2.29
CA GLY A 189 0.25 9.88 -3.30
C GLY A 189 0.90 9.39 -4.60
N GLY A 190 2.24 9.43 -4.70
CA GLY A 190 3.00 9.04 -5.89
C GLY A 190 2.81 9.96 -7.09
N VAL A 191 2.25 11.17 -6.90
CA VAL A 191 1.94 12.10 -7.99
C VAL A 191 3.24 12.64 -8.59
N MET A 192 4.20 13.02 -7.75
CA MET A 192 5.50 13.53 -8.21
C MET A 192 6.25 12.50 -9.04
N GLU A 193 6.15 11.22 -8.65
CA GLU A 193 6.77 10.13 -9.38
C GLU A 193 6.03 9.80 -10.66
N ALA A 194 4.70 9.74 -10.65
CA ALA A 194 3.91 9.58 -11.87
C ALA A 194 4.24 10.68 -12.91
N ILE A 195 4.40 11.93 -12.47
CA ILE A 195 4.84 13.03 -13.34
C ILE A 195 6.26 12.76 -13.86
N ARG A 196 7.20 12.40 -12.97
CA ARG A 196 8.60 12.12 -13.34
C ARG A 196 8.69 11.03 -14.40
N ILE A 197 7.97 9.92 -14.23
CA ILE A 197 8.05 8.81 -15.17
C ILE A 197 7.32 9.16 -16.48
N SER A 198 6.19 9.88 -16.43
CA SER A 198 5.51 10.39 -17.65
C SER A 198 6.40 11.35 -18.45
N CYS A 199 7.15 12.23 -17.78
CA CYS A 199 8.10 13.14 -18.42
C CYS A 199 9.36 12.46 -18.95
N ALA A 200 9.73 11.29 -18.42
CA ALA A 200 10.86 10.50 -18.92
C ALA A 200 10.55 9.78 -20.24
N GLY A 201 9.26 9.55 -20.53
CA GLY A 201 8.79 9.10 -21.83
C GLY A 201 8.47 10.25 -22.77
N PHE A 202 7.42 10.07 -23.57
CA PHE A 202 6.85 11.07 -24.49
C PHE A 202 5.50 11.56 -23.96
N PRO A 203 5.48 12.59 -23.07
CA PRO A 203 4.26 13.06 -22.43
C PRO A 203 3.34 13.84 -23.37
N THR A 204 3.88 14.42 -24.45
CA THR A 204 3.10 15.17 -25.43
C THR A 204 2.75 14.27 -26.61
N ARG A 205 1.46 13.97 -26.75
CA ARG A 205 0.93 13.18 -27.87
C ARG A 205 -0.05 14.05 -28.66
N LYS A 206 0.20 14.19 -29.96
CA LYS A 206 -0.63 15.01 -30.85
C LYS A 206 -0.78 14.35 -32.20
N PRO A 207 -2.01 14.23 -32.73
CA PRO A 207 -2.21 13.88 -34.13
C PRO A 207 -1.50 14.88 -35.05
N PHE A 208 -1.05 14.42 -36.22
CA PHE A 208 -0.28 15.24 -37.18
C PHE A 208 -0.95 16.59 -37.49
N ARG A 209 -2.27 16.59 -37.70
CA ARG A 209 -3.02 17.82 -37.98
C ARG A 209 -2.91 18.85 -36.85
N GLU A 210 -3.14 18.43 -35.60
CA GLU A 210 -3.01 19.32 -34.44
C GLU A 210 -1.58 19.81 -34.24
N PHE A 211 -0.60 18.94 -34.50
CA PHE A 211 0.82 19.29 -34.42
C PHE A 211 1.15 20.41 -35.42
N VAL A 212 0.78 20.24 -36.69
CA VAL A 212 1.00 21.25 -37.74
C VAL A 212 0.27 22.54 -37.40
N ASP A 213 -1.00 22.48 -37.01
CA ASP A 213 -1.79 23.67 -36.68
C ASP A 213 -1.18 24.47 -35.52
N ARG A 214 -0.62 23.79 -34.51
CA ARG A 214 0.02 24.41 -33.35
C ARG A 214 1.43 24.94 -33.65
N PHE A 215 2.24 24.19 -34.39
CA PHE A 215 3.67 24.47 -34.53
C PHE A 215 4.09 25.10 -35.87
N LYS A 216 3.16 25.27 -36.83
CA LYS A 216 3.44 25.97 -38.11
C LYS A 216 4.05 27.35 -37.96
N VAL A 217 3.80 28.03 -36.84
CA VAL A 217 4.37 29.36 -36.55
C VAL A 217 5.89 29.32 -36.38
N LEU A 218 6.45 28.17 -35.98
CA LEU A 218 7.88 28.00 -35.78
C LEU A 218 8.64 27.77 -37.10
N ALA A 219 7.95 27.26 -38.13
CA ALA A 219 8.51 27.01 -39.45
C ALA A 219 7.47 27.29 -40.55
N PRO A 220 7.13 28.56 -40.83
CA PRO A 220 6.07 28.92 -41.77
C PRO A 220 6.32 28.41 -43.19
N ASP A 221 7.60 28.33 -43.59
CA ASP A 221 8.00 27.89 -44.93
C ASP A 221 7.97 26.37 -45.12
N ALA A 222 8.00 25.58 -44.03
CA ALA A 222 7.92 24.12 -44.11
C ALA A 222 6.49 23.61 -44.38
N VAL A 223 5.48 24.44 -44.10
CA VAL A 223 4.06 24.12 -44.29
C VAL A 223 3.51 24.73 -45.60
N ARG A 224 4.33 25.52 -46.32
CA ARG A 224 3.99 26.02 -47.65
C ARG A 224 4.08 24.88 -48.68
N LYS A 225 2.93 24.41 -49.13
CA LYS A 225 2.72 23.87 -50.48
C LYS A 225 1.74 24.78 -51.20
#